data_AF-T1AGM4-F1
#
_entry.id   AF-T1AGM4-F1
#
_cell.length_a   1.000
_cell.length_b   1.000
_cell.length_c   1.000
_cell.angle_alpha   90.00
_cell.angle_beta   90.00
_cell.angle_gamma   90.00
#
_symmetry.space_group_name_H-M   'P 1'
#
loop_
_entity.id
_entity.type
_entity.pdbx_description
1 polymer ?
#
loop_
_entity_poly.entity_id
_entity_poly.type
_entity_poly.pdbx_seq_one_letter_code
_entity_poly.pdbx_strand_id
1 'polypeptide(L)'
;AGKKHPGGMKTGYFWPVYGEHDEVCFPFFPSRVQVHVEKLLGLSRAAGGVLLSDGYTAYASYAKRAGLTHAQCWAHTRRGFFEAQTAEPEGAREALTQIGALYAVEEQIREDKLTGA
;
A
#
# COMPACT_ATOMS: atom_id res chain seq x y z
N ALA A 1 -3.08 23.97 -16.59
CA ALA A 1 -4.18 23.97 -15.60
C ALA A 1 -5.51 24.16 -16.33
N GLY A 2 -6.35 23.11 -16.42
CA GLY A 2 -7.64 23.18 -17.12
C GLY A 2 -8.81 23.26 -16.14
N LYS A 3 -9.68 24.26 -16.29
CA LYS A 3 -10.92 24.40 -15.51
C LYS A 3 -12.02 23.55 -16.16
N LYS A 4 -12.50 22.50 -15.47
CA LYS A 4 -13.86 22.00 -15.70
C LYS A 4 -14.80 22.93 -14.92
N HIS A 5 -15.33 23.94 -15.61
CA HIS A 5 -16.43 24.84 -15.20
C HIS A 5 -16.09 25.93 -14.14
N PRO A 6 -16.72 27.13 -14.21
CA PRO A 6 -16.62 28.15 -13.16
C PRO A 6 -17.19 27.64 -11.83
N GLY A 7 -16.48 27.86 -10.72
CA GLY A 7 -16.92 27.42 -9.37
C GLY A 7 -16.54 25.98 -8.99
N GLY A 8 -15.97 25.20 -9.90
CA GLY A 8 -15.50 23.84 -9.59
C GLY A 8 -14.24 23.83 -8.72
N MET A 9 -14.25 23.06 -7.63
CA MET A 9 -13.05 22.76 -6.86
C MET A 9 -12.13 21.84 -7.68
N LYS A 10 -10.82 22.09 -7.63
CA LYS A 10 -9.83 21.21 -8.25
C LYS A 10 -9.72 19.93 -7.43
N THR A 11 -9.80 18.77 -8.08
CA THR A 11 -9.43 17.50 -7.46
C THR A 11 -7.95 17.54 -7.06
N GLY A 12 -7.66 17.13 -5.83
CA GLY A 12 -6.32 16.91 -5.33
C GLY A 12 -6.26 15.58 -4.58
N TYR A 13 -5.05 15.11 -4.33
CA TYR A 13 -4.81 13.79 -3.78
C TYR A 13 -3.88 13.90 -2.58
N PHE A 14 -4.29 13.32 -1.47
CA PHE A 14 -3.44 13.08 -0.32
C PHE A 14 -2.87 11.67 -0.41
N TRP A 15 -1.58 11.55 -0.12
CA TRP A 15 -0.85 10.29 -0.17
C TRP A 15 -0.47 9.89 1.26
N PRO A 16 -1.26 9.06 1.93
CA PRO A 16 -0.91 8.59 3.27
C PRO A 16 0.36 7.75 3.19
N VAL A 17 1.37 8.10 3.99
CA VAL A 17 2.62 7.38 4.13
C VAL A 17 2.89 7.18 5.60
N TYR A 18 3.16 5.94 5.98
CA TYR A 18 3.72 5.61 7.29
C TYR A 18 5.25 5.66 7.18
N GLY A 19 5.87 6.50 8.03
CA GLY A 19 7.30 6.74 8.04
C GLY A 19 8.06 5.88 9.04
N GLU A 20 9.38 6.05 9.07
CA GLU A 20 10.29 5.26 9.91
C GLU A 20 10.35 5.73 11.37
N HIS A 21 9.74 6.87 11.70
CA HIS A 21 9.68 7.45 13.04
C HIS A 21 8.30 7.27 13.69
N ASP A 22 7.54 6.26 13.26
CA ASP A 22 6.17 6.00 13.72
C ASP A 22 5.21 7.19 13.46
N GLU A 23 5.35 7.80 12.28
CA GLU A 23 4.57 8.95 11.85
C GLU A 23 3.69 8.63 10.63
N VAL A 24 2.51 9.26 10.57
CA VAL A 24 1.67 9.24 9.37
C VAL A 24 1.70 10.62 8.72
N CYS A 25 2.19 10.67 7.49
CA CYS A 25 2.24 11.87 6.68
C CYS A 25 1.17 11.83 5.59
N PHE A 26 0.61 13.00 5.24
CA PHE A 26 -0.37 13.15 4.15
C PHE A 26 0.09 14.18 3.11
N PRO A 27 1.11 13.89 2.28
CA PRO A 27 1.54 14.86 1.28
C PRO A 27 0.48 15.06 0.20
N PHE A 28 0.26 16.32 -0.13
CA PHE A 28 -0.72 16.76 -1.12
C PHE A 28 -0.09 16.91 -2.50
N PHE A 29 -0.75 16.34 -3.51
CA PHE A 29 -0.41 16.57 -4.91
C PHE A 29 -1.66 16.86 -5.76
N PRO A 30 -1.54 17.70 -6.80
CA PRO A 30 -2.66 18.03 -7.67
C PRO A 30 -3.05 16.89 -8.63
N SER A 31 -2.31 15.79 -8.65
CA SER A 31 -2.58 14.63 -9.50
C SER A 31 -2.05 13.33 -8.89
N ARG A 32 -2.27 12.20 -9.57
CA ARG A 32 -1.80 10.87 -9.15
C ARG A 32 -0.59 10.33 -9.93
N VAL A 33 0.07 11.17 -10.72
CA VAL A 33 1.16 10.72 -11.61
C VAL A 33 2.35 10.16 -10.82
N GLN A 34 3.04 9.19 -11.40
CA GLN A 34 4.14 8.45 -10.77
C GLN A 34 5.26 9.34 -10.22
N VAL A 35 5.55 10.49 -10.85
CA VAL A 35 6.60 11.41 -10.37
C VAL A 35 6.34 11.93 -8.95
N HIS A 36 5.08 11.93 -8.48
CA HIS A 36 4.76 12.30 -7.11
C HIS A 36 5.23 11.26 -6.09
N VAL A 37 5.25 9.97 -6.43
CA VAL A 37 5.77 8.90 -5.57
C VAL A 37 7.27 9.09 -5.32
N GLU A 38 8.03 9.41 -6.37
CA GLU A 38 9.47 9.71 -6.24
C GLU A 38 9.72 10.98 -5.45
N LYS A 39 8.91 12.03 -5.64
CA LYS A 39 9.07 13.26 -4.88
C LYS A 39 8.78 13.05 -3.38
N LEU A 40 7.82 12.17 -3.09
CA LEU A 40 7.41 11.80 -1.74
C LEU A 40 8.43 10.92 -1.04
N LEU A 41 8.91 9.89 -1.72
CA LEU A 41 9.81 8.88 -1.14
C LEU A 41 11.30 9.14 -1.45
N GLY A 42 11.64 10.07 -2.33
CA GLY A 42 13.03 10.23 -2.79
C GLY A 42 13.56 8.97 -3.47
N LEU A 43 14.86 8.94 -3.77
CA LEU A 43 15.52 7.79 -4.42
C LEU A 43 16.62 7.15 -3.56
N SER A 44 17.03 7.81 -2.48
CA SER A 44 18.00 7.25 -1.55
C SER A 44 17.25 6.44 -0.49
N ARG A 45 17.42 5.13 -0.52
CA ARG A 45 16.80 4.19 0.41
C ARG A 45 17.83 3.18 0.89
N ALA A 46 17.65 2.69 2.11
CA ALA A 46 18.52 1.65 2.65
C ALA A 46 18.48 0.41 1.75
N ALA A 47 19.63 -0.20 1.51
CA ALA A 47 19.72 -1.45 0.78
C ALA A 47 18.87 -2.52 1.50
N GLY A 48 18.12 -3.31 0.74
CA GLY A 48 17.21 -4.32 1.29
C GLY A 48 15.90 -3.77 1.85
N GLY A 49 15.60 -2.48 1.66
CA GLY A 49 14.34 -1.89 2.09
C GLY A 49 13.11 -2.53 1.42
N VAL A 50 12.00 -2.58 2.17
CA VAL A 50 10.71 -3.07 1.70
C VAL A 50 9.75 -1.89 1.56
N LEU A 51 9.10 -1.76 0.41
CA LEU A 51 7.96 -0.86 0.23
C LEU A 51 6.67 -1.66 0.34
N LEU A 52 5.87 -1.40 1.38
CA LEU A 52 4.50 -1.89 1.48
C LEU A 52 3.55 -0.87 0.83
N SER A 53 2.70 -1.31 -0.09
CA SER A 53 1.72 -0.42 -0.75
C SER A 53 0.37 -1.10 -1.00
N ASP A 54 -0.63 -0.31 -1.38
CA ASP A 54 -1.96 -0.76 -1.81
C ASP A 54 -1.98 -1.51 -3.16
N GLY A 55 -0.85 -1.59 -3.85
CA GLY A 55 -0.72 -2.23 -5.17
C GLY A 55 -0.97 -1.32 -6.35
N TYR A 56 -1.07 -0.01 -6.15
CA TYR A 56 -1.08 0.93 -7.27
C TYR A 56 0.22 0.83 -8.08
N THR A 57 0.09 0.72 -9.41
CA THR A 57 1.19 0.45 -10.35
C THR A 57 2.33 1.45 -10.29
N ALA A 58 2.07 2.70 -9.89
CA ALA A 58 3.12 3.70 -9.69
C ALA A 58 4.15 3.28 -8.63
N TYR A 59 3.73 2.57 -7.57
CA TYR A 59 4.64 2.06 -6.55
C TYR A 59 5.49 0.90 -7.04
N ALA A 60 4.96 0.03 -7.90
CA ALA A 60 5.73 -1.07 -8.49
C ALA A 60 6.88 -0.54 -9.37
N SER A 61 6.59 0.44 -10.23
CA SER A 61 7.61 1.11 -11.05
C SER A 61 8.65 1.84 -10.18
N TYR A 62 8.20 2.48 -9.10
CA TYR A 62 9.08 3.14 -8.15
C TYR A 62 10.00 2.15 -7.43
N ALA A 63 9.46 1.08 -6.84
CA ALA A 63 10.22 0.07 -6.10
C ALA A 63 11.30 -0.56 -6.97
N LYS A 64 10.97 -0.92 -8.23
CA LYS A 64 11.93 -1.44 -9.19
C LYS A 64 13.10 -0.48 -9.43
N ARG A 65 12.82 0.81 -9.62
CA ARG A 65 13.86 1.81 -9.86
C ARG A 65 14.67 2.14 -8.61
N ALA A 66 14.04 2.11 -7.43
CA ALA A 66 14.69 2.35 -6.15
C ALA A 66 15.42 1.11 -5.59
N GLY A 67 15.33 -0.05 -6.26
CA GLY A 67 15.95 -1.30 -5.81
C GLY A 67 15.33 -1.87 -4.53
N LEU A 68 14.03 -1.65 -4.33
CA LEU A 68 13.29 -2.10 -3.14
C LEU A 68 12.53 -3.39 -3.41
N THR A 69 12.38 -4.21 -2.37
CA THR A 69 11.39 -5.29 -2.37
C THR A 69 10.00 -4.66 -2.30
N HIS A 70 9.11 -5.04 -3.21
CA HIS A 70 7.73 -4.51 -3.23
C HIS A 70 6.77 -5.50 -2.57
N ALA A 71 6.27 -5.16 -1.38
CA ALA A 71 5.24 -5.89 -0.68
C ALA A 71 3.84 -5.31 -0.99
N GLN A 72 2.88 -6.20 -1.20
CA GLN A 72 1.48 -5.85 -1.41
C GLN A 72 0.72 -5.91 -0.09
N CYS A 73 -0.12 -4.92 0.17
CA CYS A 73 -0.89 -4.83 1.41
C CYS A 73 -1.93 -5.96 1.49
N TRP A 74 -1.79 -6.84 2.50
CA TRP A 74 -2.73 -7.95 2.73
C TRP A 74 -4.17 -7.49 2.96
N ALA A 75 -4.38 -6.31 3.56
CA ALA A 75 -5.73 -5.77 3.72
C ALA A 75 -6.42 -5.44 2.38
N HIS A 76 -5.64 -4.96 1.39
CA HIS A 76 -6.15 -4.72 0.03
C HIS A 76 -6.39 -6.05 -0.70
N THR A 77 -5.45 -6.99 -0.63
CA THR A 77 -5.61 -8.33 -1.21
C THR A 77 -6.84 -9.05 -0.64
N ARG A 78 -7.02 -9.02 0.68
CA ARG A 78 -8.16 -9.63 1.37
C ARG A 78 -9.50 -9.08 0.89
N ARG A 79 -9.59 -7.76 0.66
CA ARG A 79 -10.82 -7.13 0.15
C ARG A 79 -11.21 -7.69 -1.21
N GLY A 80 -10.26 -7.86 -2.12
CA GLY A 80 -10.51 -8.45 -3.43
C GLY A 80 -11.11 -9.85 -3.35
N PHE A 81 -10.55 -10.71 -2.50
CA PHE A 81 -11.11 -12.06 -2.28
C PHE A 81 -12.48 -12.02 -1.61
N PHE A 82 -12.69 -11.10 -0.65
CA PHE A 82 -14.00 -10.94 -0.03
C PHE A 82 -15.08 -10.56 -1.06
N GLU A 83 -14.79 -9.62 -1.96
CA GLU A 83 -15.71 -9.22 -3.02
C GLU A 83 -15.94 -10.35 -4.06
N ALA A 84 -14.91 -11.16 -4.31
CA ALA A 84 -14.97 -12.28 -5.25
C ALA A 84 -15.83 -13.46 -4.78
N GLN A 85 -16.26 -13.52 -3.51
CA GLN A 85 -17.10 -14.61 -2.97
C GLN A 85 -18.40 -14.85 -3.76
N THR A 86 -18.93 -13.82 -4.43
CA THR A 86 -20.14 -13.95 -5.26
C THR A 86 -19.88 -14.64 -6.60
N ALA A 87 -18.64 -14.57 -7.10
CA ALA A 87 -18.24 -15.13 -8.40
C ALA A 87 -17.50 -16.47 -8.27
N GLU A 88 -16.66 -16.62 -7.24
CA GLU A 88 -15.87 -17.82 -6.95
C GLU A 88 -15.87 -18.12 -5.44
N PRO A 89 -16.95 -18.71 -4.89
CA PRO A 89 -17.12 -18.88 -3.46
C PRO A 89 -16.04 -19.75 -2.80
N GLU A 90 -15.67 -20.86 -3.43
CA GLU A 90 -14.73 -21.83 -2.83
C GLU A 90 -13.31 -21.30 -2.84
N GLY A 91 -12.84 -20.79 -3.98
CA GLY A 91 -11.50 -20.19 -4.07
C GLY A 91 -11.36 -18.93 -3.20
N ALA A 92 -12.38 -18.08 -3.16
CA ALA A 92 -12.38 -16.91 -2.28
C ALA A 92 -12.33 -17.31 -0.80
N ARG A 93 -13.14 -18.30 -0.38
CA ARG A 93 -13.14 -18.82 0.98
C ARG A 93 -11.76 -19.37 1.37
N GLU A 94 -11.15 -20.16 0.49
CA GLU A 94 -9.81 -20.71 0.73
C GLU A 94 -8.77 -19.59 0.91
N ALA A 95 -8.74 -18.62 0.00
CA ALA A 95 -7.81 -17.49 0.08
C ALA A 95 -8.02 -16.68 1.38
N LEU A 96 -9.28 -16.41 1.76
CA LEU A 96 -9.60 -15.71 3.00
C LEU A 96 -9.16 -16.49 4.24
N THR A 97 -9.30 -17.82 4.24
CA THR A 97 -8.79 -18.67 5.32
C THR A 97 -7.27 -18.59 5.43
N GLN A 98 -6.54 -18.67 4.31
CA GLN A 98 -5.07 -18.57 4.31
C GLN A 98 -4.59 -17.19 4.78
N ILE A 99 -5.22 -16.10 4.32
CA ILE A 99 -4.89 -14.74 4.79
C ILE A 99 -5.20 -14.60 6.29
N GLY A 100 -6.30 -15.19 6.77
CA GLY A 100 -6.62 -15.22 8.20
C GLY A 100 -5.52 -15.88 9.04
N ALA A 101 -4.91 -16.96 8.53
CA ALA A 101 -3.79 -17.62 9.22
C ALA A 101 -2.56 -16.70 9.33
N LEU A 102 -2.29 -15.84 8.35
CA LEU A 102 -1.22 -14.85 8.44
C LEU A 102 -1.46 -13.85 9.57
N TYR A 103 -2.70 -13.35 9.72
CA TYR A 103 -3.04 -12.43 10.79
C TYR A 103 -2.98 -13.07 12.18
N ALA A 104 -3.32 -14.36 12.29
CA ALA A 104 -3.14 -15.11 13.53
C ALA A 104 -1.66 -15.20 13.93
N VAL A 105 -0.76 -15.38 12.96
CA VAL A 105 0.69 -15.34 13.22
C VAL A 105 1.15 -13.95 13.65
N GLU A 106 0.68 -12.88 13.00
CA GLU A 106 0.98 -11.49 13.41
C GLU A 106 0.48 -11.19 14.84
N GLU A 107 -0.68 -11.73 15.21
CA GLU A 107 -1.21 -11.64 16.57
C GLU A 107 -0.34 -12.37 17.58
N GLN A 108 0.03 -13.62 17.31
CA GLN A 108 0.93 -14.39 18.18
C GLN A 108 2.26 -13.66 18.39
N ILE A 109 2.87 -13.11 17.32
CA ILE A 109 4.12 -12.34 17.40
C ILE A 109 3.97 -11.15 18.36
N ARG A 110 2.83 -10.45 18.31
CA ARG A 110 2.56 -9.29 19.18
C ARG A 110 2.31 -9.69 20.63
N GLU A 111 1.55 -10.76 20.87
CA GLU A 111 1.26 -11.26 22.22
C GLU A 111 2.51 -11.77 22.93
N ASP A 112 3.31 -12.57 22.23
CA ASP A 112 4.56 -13.13 22.75
C ASP A 112 5.72 -12.13 22.76
N LYS A 113 5.52 -10.94 22.17
CA LYS A 113 6.54 -9.90 21.99
C LYS A 113 7.78 -10.42 21.27
N LEU A 114 7.57 -11.26 20.26
CA LEU A 114 8.64 -11.80 19.44
C LEU A 114 9.25 -10.68 18.59
N THR A 115 10.57 -10.74 18.43
CA THR A 115 11.33 -9.82 17.59
C THR A 115 12.09 -10.61 16.53
N GLY A 116 12.25 -10.01 15.34
CA GLY A 116 13.08 -10.60 14.28
C GLY A 116 14.56 -10.57 14.65
N ALA A 117 15.34 -11.49 14.10
CA ALA A 117 16.80 -11.56 14.25
C ALA A 117 17.51 -10.44 13.47
#